data_AF-A0A060IFN2-F1
#
_entry.id   AF-A0A060IFN2-F1
#
_cell.length_a   1.000
_cell.length_b   1.000
_cell.length_c   1.000
_cell.angle_alpha   90.00
_cell.angle_beta   90.00
_cell.angle_gamma   90.00
#
_symmetry.space_group_name_H-M   'P 1'
#
loop_
_entity.id
_entity.type
_entity.pdbx_description
1 polymer ?
#
loop_
_entity_poly.entity_id
_entity_poly.type
_entity_poly.pdbx_seq_one_letter_code
_entity_poly.pdbx_strand_id
1 'polypeptide(L)'
;MTLFILLACLGGVLVGLSRQLNGRLSISTTPLIASFWNHAVGFAVLTGLGLFVGGLLPAGAAEAPWYAYLGGPLGVVFVAAGSWAIARIGAVNSALLIIGGQMVTGVVFDYISAVPGSFWANAGGILLIIGGMVVSRGRRKVERPQ
;
A
#
# COMPACT_ATOMS: atom_id res chain seq x y z
N MET A 1 -20.79 6.88 -8.82
CA MET A 1 -19.99 7.26 -7.63
C MET A 1 -20.01 6.18 -6.54
N THR A 2 -21.17 5.67 -6.15
CA THR A 2 -21.29 4.57 -5.18
C THR A 2 -20.46 3.32 -5.52
N LEU A 3 -20.48 2.87 -6.78
CA LEU A 3 -19.68 1.71 -7.23
C LEU A 3 -18.18 1.91 -6.98
N PHE A 4 -17.63 3.08 -7.33
CA PHE A 4 -16.21 3.37 -7.13
C PHE A 4 -15.82 3.39 -5.65
N ILE A 5 -16.71 3.89 -4.79
CA ILE A 5 -16.51 3.83 -3.33
C ILE A 5 -16.46 2.37 -2.86
N LEU A 6 -17.39 1.53 -3.30
CA LEU A 6 -17.40 0.11 -2.93
C LEU A 6 -16.14 -0.62 -3.43
N LEU A 7 -15.69 -0.35 -4.66
CA LEU A 7 -14.46 -0.92 -5.19
C LEU A 7 -13.22 -0.46 -4.41
N ALA A 8 -13.17 0.81 -4.00
CA ALA A 8 -12.08 1.32 -3.17
C ALA A 8 -12.08 0.67 -1.77
N CYS A 9 -13.26 0.49 -1.16
CA CYS A 9 -13.40 -0.23 0.11
C CYS A 9 -12.93 -1.69 -0.02
N LEU A 10 -13.35 -2.38 -1.08
CA LEU A 10 -12.91 -3.74 -1.37
C LEU A 10 -11.38 -3.82 -1.57
N GLY A 11 -10.81 -2.86 -2.32
CA GLY A 11 -9.36 -2.72 -2.47
C GLY A 11 -8.65 -2.60 -1.12
N GLY A 12 -9.19 -1.79 -0.20
CA GLY A 12 -8.67 -1.67 1.16
C GLY A 12 -8.69 -2.99 1.94
N VAL A 13 -9.78 -3.77 1.84
CA VAL A 13 -9.88 -5.10 2.46
C VAL A 13 -8.83 -6.05 1.89
N LEU A 14 -8.70 -6.12 0.56
CA LEU A 14 -7.74 -6.99 -0.11
C LEU A 14 -6.29 -6.63 0.23
N VAL A 15 -5.96 -5.33 0.25
CA VAL A 15 -4.63 -4.85 0.67
C VAL A 15 -4.34 -5.22 2.13
N GLY A 16 -5.32 -5.09 3.03
CA GLY A 16 -5.20 -5.50 4.42
C GLY A 16 -4.92 -6.99 4.58
N LEU A 17 -5.68 -7.84 3.88
CA LEU A 17 -5.51 -9.29 3.88
C LEU A 17 -4.14 -9.70 3.32
N SER A 18 -3.75 -9.17 2.16
CA SER A 18 -2.44 -9.42 1.54
C SER A 18 -1.29 -9.09 2.50
N ARG A 19 -1.34 -7.91 3.13
CA ARG A 19 -0.33 -7.50 4.12
C ARG A 19 -0.28 -8.42 5.34
N GLN A 20 -1.43 -8.90 5.83
CA GLN A 20 -1.47 -9.83 6.96
C GLN A 20 -0.86 -11.19 6.59
N LEU A 21 -1.18 -11.72 5.40
CA LEU A 21 -0.61 -12.96 4.90
C LEU A 21 0.91 -12.85 4.70
N ASN A 22 1.37 -11.78 4.06
CA ASN A 22 2.80 -11.53 3.83
C ASN A 22 3.57 -11.31 5.14
N GLY A 23 2.98 -10.59 6.10
CA GLY A 23 3.53 -10.43 7.44
C GLY A 23 3.69 -11.76 8.18
N ARG A 24 2.69 -12.64 8.11
CA ARG A 24 2.79 -14.00 8.69
C ARG A 24 3.87 -14.84 8.02
N LEU A 25 3.94 -14.82 6.68
CA LEU A 25 4.96 -15.53 5.93
C LEU A 25 6.37 -15.03 6.27
N SER A 26 6.51 -13.71 6.47
CA SER A 26 7.77 -13.10 6.88
C SER A 26 8.24 -13.50 8.28
N ILE A 27 7.33 -13.87 9.19
CA ILE A 27 7.68 -14.37 10.53
C ILE A 27 8.25 -15.79 10.43
N SER A 28 7.67 -16.63 9.56
CA SER A 28 8.14 -18.01 9.35
C SER A 28 9.33 -18.14 8.40
N THR A 29 9.66 -17.09 7.66
CA THR A 29 10.74 -17.09 6.65
C THR A 29 11.57 -15.81 6.73
N THR A 30 11.50 -14.94 5.72
CA THR A 30 12.09 -13.60 5.70
C THR A 30 11.18 -12.62 4.95
N PRO A 31 11.30 -11.30 5.16
CA PRO A 31 10.51 -10.32 4.40
C PRO A 31 10.74 -10.37 2.89
N LEU A 32 11.96 -10.72 2.45
CA LEU A 32 12.29 -10.88 1.04
C LEU A 32 11.63 -12.13 0.45
N ILE A 33 11.59 -13.25 1.17
CA ILE A 33 10.86 -14.45 0.73
C ILE A 33 9.35 -14.18 0.63
N ALA A 34 8.79 -13.45 1.59
CA ALA A 34 7.39 -13.04 1.53
C ALA A 34 7.10 -12.16 0.30
N SER A 35 7.97 -11.19 0.00
CA SER A 35 7.85 -10.34 -1.19
C SER A 35 8.02 -11.12 -2.49
N PHE A 36 8.98 -12.05 -2.55
CA PHE A 36 9.20 -12.92 -3.71
C PHE A 36 7.94 -13.72 -4.04
N TRP A 37 7.37 -14.44 -3.08
CA TRP A 37 6.17 -15.24 -3.33
C TRP A 37 4.94 -14.38 -3.65
N ASN A 38 4.79 -13.22 -3.01
CA ASN A 38 3.73 -12.27 -3.35
C ASN A 38 3.81 -11.86 -4.83
N HIS A 39 5.00 -11.53 -5.34
CA HIS A 39 5.17 -11.11 -6.73
C HIS A 39 5.14 -12.28 -7.71
N ALA A 40 5.71 -13.43 -7.36
CA ALA A 40 5.72 -14.61 -8.23
C ALA A 40 4.29 -15.14 -8.47
N VAL A 41 3.51 -15.32 -7.40
CA VAL A 41 2.10 -15.76 -7.52
C VAL A 41 1.26 -14.68 -8.20
N GLY A 42 1.45 -13.42 -7.82
CA GLY A 42 0.77 -12.28 -8.45
C GLY A 42 1.03 -12.21 -9.96
N PHE A 43 2.28 -12.40 -10.39
CA PHE A 43 2.67 -12.44 -11.80
C PHE A 43 2.02 -13.60 -12.55
N ALA A 44 2.01 -14.81 -11.97
CA ALA A 44 1.37 -15.97 -12.58
C ALA A 44 -0.14 -15.77 -12.75
N VAL A 45 -0.83 -15.29 -11.71
CA VAL A 45 -2.27 -15.01 -11.75
C VAL A 45 -2.60 -13.88 -12.72
N LEU A 46 -1.84 -12.78 -12.70
CA LEU A 46 -2.03 -11.66 -13.63
C LEU A 46 -1.84 -12.10 -15.09
N THR A 47 -0.78 -12.86 -15.37
CA THR A 47 -0.51 -13.38 -16.71
C THR A 47 -1.64 -14.29 -17.17
N GLY A 48 -2.06 -15.25 -16.34
CA GLY A 48 -3.16 -16.16 -16.67
C GLY A 48 -4.47 -15.42 -16.94
N LEU A 49 -4.82 -14.47 -16.07
CA LEU A 49 -6.03 -13.65 -16.26
C LEU A 49 -5.95 -12.77 -17.50
N GLY A 50 -4.81 -12.12 -17.75
CA GLY A 50 -4.63 -11.27 -18.92
C GLY A 50 -4.63 -12.05 -20.24
N LEU A 51 -4.14 -13.28 -20.25
CA LEU A 51 -4.27 -14.17 -21.41
C LEU A 51 -5.72 -14.64 -21.62
N PHE A 52 -6.46 -14.92 -20.53
CA PHE A 52 -7.86 -15.35 -20.59
C PHE A 52 -8.80 -14.22 -21.06
N VAL A 53 -8.64 -13.02 -20.50
CA VAL A 53 -9.43 -11.84 -20.87
C VAL A 53 -8.99 -11.28 -22.23
N GLY A 54 -7.72 -11.49 -22.59
CA GLY A 54 -7.08 -10.88 -23.77
C GLY A 54 -6.52 -9.49 -23.46
N GLY A 55 -5.62 -9.02 -24.33
CA GLY A 55 -5.04 -7.67 -24.22
C GLY A 55 -3.94 -7.52 -23.16
N LEU A 56 -3.29 -8.61 -22.73
CA LEU A 56 -2.16 -8.57 -21.78
C LEU A 56 -1.03 -7.64 -22.24
N LEU A 57 -0.76 -7.61 -23.55
CA LEU A 57 0.22 -6.74 -24.20
C LEU A 57 -0.47 -5.94 -25.31
N PRO A 58 -1.11 -4.81 -24.98
CA PRO A 58 -1.78 -3.98 -25.97
C PRO A 58 -0.75 -3.30 -26.89
N ALA A 59 -1.20 -2.91 -28.09
CA ALA A 59 -0.39 -2.08 -28.98
C ALA A 59 -0.02 -0.77 -28.27
N GLY A 60 1.24 -0.34 -28.40
CA GLY A 60 1.77 0.85 -27.73
C GLY A 60 2.30 0.63 -26.31
N ALA A 61 2.24 -0.59 -25.75
CA ALA A 61 2.84 -0.87 -24.43
C ALA A 61 4.34 -0.48 -24.40
N ALA A 62 5.09 -0.84 -25.44
CA ALA A 62 6.52 -0.49 -25.54
C ALA A 62 6.80 1.02 -25.69
N GLU A 63 5.79 1.83 -26.02
CA GLU A 63 5.91 3.28 -26.18
C GLU A 63 5.73 4.03 -24.85
N ALA A 64 5.22 3.36 -23.81
CA ALA A 64 5.08 3.95 -22.49
C ALA A 64 6.46 4.34 -21.91
N PRO A 65 6.58 5.46 -21.18
CA PRO A 65 7.84 5.87 -20.59
C PRO A 65 8.41 4.79 -19.67
N TRP A 66 9.72 4.53 -19.78
CA TRP A 66 10.38 3.43 -19.04
C TRP A 66 10.15 3.48 -17.52
N TYR A 67 10.03 4.69 -16.95
CA TYR A 67 9.81 4.86 -15.51
C TYR A 67 8.43 4.38 -15.05
N ALA A 68 7.43 4.28 -15.94
CA ALA A 68 6.12 3.73 -15.62
C ALA A 68 6.20 2.25 -15.18
N TYR A 69 7.24 1.55 -15.64
CA TYR A 69 7.50 0.15 -15.30
C TYR A 69 8.22 -0.04 -13.96
N LEU A 70 8.65 1.04 -13.29
CA LEU A 70 9.27 0.96 -11.97
C LEU A 70 8.29 0.57 -10.85
N GLY A 71 6.99 0.54 -11.14
CA GLY A 71 5.97 0.08 -10.19
C GLY A 71 6.22 -1.34 -9.67
N GLY A 72 6.74 -2.24 -10.51
CA GLY A 72 7.09 -3.61 -10.11
C GLY A 72 8.20 -3.65 -9.04
N PRO A 73 9.41 -3.14 -9.33
CA PRO A 73 10.49 -3.02 -8.35
C PRO A 73 10.10 -2.26 -7.07
N LEU A 74 9.36 -1.14 -7.19
CA LEU A 74 8.86 -0.41 -6.03
C LEU A 74 7.89 -1.26 -5.19
N GLY A 75 7.05 -2.07 -5.84
CA GLY A 75 6.18 -3.06 -5.21
C GLY A 75 6.97 -4.09 -4.41
N VAL A 76 8.09 -4.59 -4.94
CA VAL A 76 8.97 -5.55 -4.24
C VAL A 76 9.49 -4.97 -2.94
N VAL A 77 10.01 -3.74 -2.98
CA VAL A 77 10.50 -3.02 -1.80
C VAL A 77 9.36 -2.76 -0.82
N PHE A 78 8.22 -2.30 -1.33
CA PHE A 78 7.04 -1.99 -0.53
C PHE A 78 6.52 -3.21 0.25
N VAL A 79 6.37 -4.37 -0.41
CA VAL A 79 5.90 -5.59 0.23
C VAL A 79 6.93 -6.12 1.24
N ALA A 80 8.22 -6.08 0.91
CA ALA A 80 9.27 -6.52 1.83
C ALA A 80 9.31 -5.63 3.09
N ALA A 81 9.37 -4.31 2.93
CA ALA A 81 9.39 -3.36 4.04
C ALA A 81 8.10 -3.44 4.87
N GLY A 82 6.94 -3.57 4.22
CA GLY A 82 5.65 -3.73 4.89
C GLY A 82 5.60 -5.01 5.71
N SER A 83 6.04 -6.14 5.16
CA SER A 83 6.05 -7.44 5.86
C SER A 83 6.98 -7.42 7.07
N TRP A 84 8.17 -6.83 6.91
CA TRP A 84 9.11 -6.61 8.00
C TRP A 84 8.51 -5.76 9.12
N ALA A 85 7.89 -4.62 8.76
CA ALA A 85 7.27 -3.74 9.74
C ALA A 85 6.13 -4.46 10.50
N ILE A 86 5.29 -5.21 9.79
CA ILE A 86 4.16 -5.95 10.40
C ILE A 86 4.68 -6.98 11.40
N ALA A 87 5.74 -7.72 11.04
CA ALA A 87 6.36 -8.70 11.92
C ALA A 87 6.96 -8.08 13.19
N ARG A 88 7.35 -6.80 13.16
CA ARG A 88 8.05 -6.13 14.27
C ARG A 88 7.18 -5.27 15.18
N ILE A 89 6.28 -4.48 14.59
CA ILE A 89 5.46 -3.50 15.34
C ILE A 89 3.95 -3.80 15.26
N GLY A 90 3.57 -4.89 14.59
CA GLY A 90 2.21 -5.35 14.44
C GLY A 90 1.44 -4.65 13.31
N ALA A 91 0.45 -5.36 12.76
CA ALA A 91 -0.27 -4.97 11.55
C ALA A 91 -0.89 -3.57 11.61
N VAL A 92 -1.53 -3.21 12.73
CA VAL A 92 -2.19 -1.90 12.89
C VAL A 92 -1.18 -0.76 12.85
N ASN A 93 -0.06 -0.85 13.59
CA ASN A 93 0.93 0.22 13.63
C ASN A 93 1.62 0.39 12.27
N SER A 94 1.91 -0.70 11.56
CA SER A 94 2.47 -0.66 10.22
C SER A 94 1.50 -0.06 9.22
N ALA A 95 0.23 -0.46 9.24
CA ALA A 95 -0.80 0.08 8.36
C ALA A 95 -0.95 1.59 8.54
N LEU A 96 -1.00 2.05 9.80
CA LEU A 96 -1.04 3.47 10.14
C LEU A 96 0.15 4.23 9.53
N LEU A 97 1.38 3.80 9.79
CA LEU A 97 2.57 4.48 9.24
C LEU A 97 2.59 4.51 7.71
N ILE A 98 2.20 3.41 7.07
CA ILE A 98 2.14 3.32 5.61
C ILE A 98 1.10 4.31 5.07
N ILE A 99 -0.11 4.33 5.63
CA ILE A 99 -1.18 5.25 5.20
C ILE A 99 -0.73 6.70 5.42
N GLY A 100 -0.12 7.02 6.57
CA GLY A 100 0.44 8.34 6.84
C GLY A 100 1.48 8.76 5.80
N GLY A 101 2.43 7.88 5.46
CA GLY A 101 3.40 8.12 4.41
C GLY A 101 2.76 8.34 3.04
N GLN A 102 1.79 7.50 2.67
CA GLN A 102 1.05 7.64 1.41
C GLN A 102 0.31 8.98 1.31
N MET A 103 -0.29 9.47 2.40
CA MET A 103 -0.97 10.76 2.44
C MET A 103 -0.01 11.94 2.31
N VAL A 104 1.12 11.92 3.03
CA VAL A 104 2.17 12.95 2.92
C VAL A 104 2.70 13.01 1.50
N THR A 105 3.05 11.85 0.92
CA THR A 105 3.53 11.76 -0.46
C THR A 105 2.48 12.25 -1.46
N GLY A 106 1.20 11.88 -1.27
CA GLY A 106 0.11 12.33 -2.14
C GLY A 106 0.00 13.84 -2.24
N VAL A 107 0.03 14.54 -1.10
CA VAL A 107 -0.03 16.02 -1.08
C VAL A 107 1.21 16.67 -1.70
N VAL A 108 2.39 16.07 -1.52
CA VAL A 108 3.61 16.54 -2.21
C VAL A 108 3.45 16.43 -3.72
N PHE A 109 2.91 15.32 -4.23
CA PHE A 109 2.65 15.15 -5.66
C PHE A 109 1.58 16.11 -6.18
N ASP A 110 0.50 16.34 -5.44
CA ASP A 110 -0.54 17.31 -5.80
C ASP A 110 0.05 18.72 -5.95
N TYR A 111 0.94 19.10 -5.03
CA TYR A 111 1.63 20.39 -5.06
C TYR A 111 2.57 20.52 -6.28
N ILE A 112 3.40 19.50 -6.53
CA ILE A 112 4.32 19.46 -7.68
C ILE A 112 3.53 19.49 -9.01
N SER A 113 2.36 18.86 -9.04
CA SER A 113 1.52 18.74 -10.24
C SER A 113 0.56 19.92 -10.43
N ALA A 114 0.63 20.95 -9.58
CA ALA A 114 -0.23 22.14 -9.59
C ALA A 114 -1.73 21.80 -9.63
N VAL A 115 -2.15 20.72 -8.97
CA VAL A 115 -3.57 20.35 -8.88
C VAL A 115 -4.30 21.43 -8.08
N PRO A 116 -5.44 21.97 -8.57
CA PRO A 116 -6.20 22.97 -7.84
C PRO A 116 -6.70 22.40 -6.50
N GLY A 117 -6.07 22.82 -5.40
CA GLY A 117 -6.39 22.34 -4.06
C GLY A 117 -5.95 23.35 -3.00
N SER A 118 -6.73 23.46 -1.92
CA SER A 118 -6.31 24.27 -0.77
C SER A 118 -5.19 23.52 -0.04
N PHE A 119 -3.96 23.99 -0.19
CA PHE A 119 -2.79 23.49 0.54
C PHE A 119 -3.10 23.30 2.03
N TRP A 120 -3.80 24.28 2.63
CA TRP A 120 -4.19 24.26 4.03
C TRP A 120 -5.19 23.16 4.38
N ALA A 121 -6.13 22.85 3.48
CA ALA A 121 -7.07 21.74 3.69
C ALA A 121 -6.35 20.38 3.63
N ASN A 122 -5.44 20.21 2.66
CA ASN A 122 -4.63 19.00 2.51
C ASN A 122 -3.67 18.79 3.70
N ALA A 123 -2.99 19.85 4.12
CA ALA A 123 -2.14 19.83 5.31
C ALA A 123 -2.96 19.53 6.58
N GLY A 124 -4.15 20.13 6.72
CA GLY A 124 -5.08 19.85 7.81
C GLY A 124 -5.52 18.39 7.84
N GLY A 125 -5.88 17.81 6.69
CA GLY A 125 -6.24 16.39 6.56
C GLY A 125 -5.10 15.45 6.97
N ILE A 126 -3.87 15.71 6.52
CA ILE A 126 -2.69 14.95 6.95
C ILE A 126 -2.50 15.04 8.46
N LEU A 127 -2.57 16.25 9.04
CA LEU A 127 -2.40 16.46 10.47
C LEU A 127 -3.46 15.73 11.29
N LEU A 128 -4.72 15.70 10.82
CA LEU A 128 -5.79 14.93 11.46
C LEU A 128 -5.53 13.42 11.41
N ILE A 129 -5.07 12.90 10.27
CA ILE A 129 -4.71 11.48 10.14
C ILE A 129 -3.56 11.15 11.08
N ILE A 130 -2.48 11.93 11.05
CA ILE A 130 -1.32 11.73 11.94
C ILE A 130 -1.70 11.87 13.41
N GLY A 131 -2.49 12.88 13.77
CA GLY A 131 -3.02 13.08 15.11
C GLY A 131 -3.85 11.88 15.58
N GLY A 132 -4.77 11.40 14.75
CA GLY A 132 -5.56 10.19 15.03
C GLY A 132 -4.68 8.96 15.25
N MET A 133 -3.61 8.79 14.46
CA MET A 133 -2.64 7.70 14.65
C MET A 133 -1.92 7.78 15.99
N VAL A 134 -1.48 8.97 16.40
CA VAL A 134 -0.76 9.18 17.68
C VAL A 134 -1.70 8.88 18.86
N VAL A 135 -2.94 9.38 18.83
CA VAL A 135 -3.93 9.13 19.88
C VAL A 135 -4.27 7.64 20.00
N SER A 136 -4.48 6.97 18.86
CA SER A 136 -4.77 5.53 18.84
C SER A 136 -3.63 4.68 19.42
N ARG A 137 -2.37 5.10 19.23
CA ARG A 137 -1.20 4.45 19.84
C ARG A 137 -1.14 4.68 21.35
N GLY A 138 -1.43 5.90 21.81
CA GLY A 138 -1.45 6.25 23.22
C GLY A 138 -2.41 5.37 24.03
N ARG A 139 -3.62 5.12 23.51
CA ARG A 139 -4.63 4.28 24.17
C ARG A 139 -4.18 2.84 24.39
N ARG A 140 -3.52 2.21 23.40
CA ARG A 140 -3.02 0.83 23.51
C ARG A 140 -1.90 0.65 24.55
N LYS A 141 -1.17 1.70 24.89
CA LYS A 141 -0.11 1.65 25.91
C LYS A 141 -0.69 1.74 27.33
N VAL A 142 -1.82 2.43 27.50
CA VAL A 142 -2.53 2.61 28.78
C VAL A 142 -3.33 1.36 29.17
N GLU A 143 -3.81 0.58 28.21
CA GLU A 143 -4.64 -0.62 28.44
C GLU A 143 -3.87 -1.93 28.65
N ARG A 144 -2.54 -1.94 28.69
CA ARG A 144 -1.78 -3.17 29.07
C ARG A 144 -1.78 -3.31 30.60
N PRO A 145 -2.46 -4.30 31.20
CA PRO A 145 -2.18 -4.70 32.58
C PRO A 145 -0.77 -5.30 32.59
N GLN A 146 0.02 -4.97 33.63
CA GLN A 146 1.33 -5.59 33.84
C GLN A 146 1.20 -7.08 34.16
#